data_AF-A0A972VGH5-F1
#
_entry.id   AF-A0A972VGH5-F1
#
_cell.length_a   1.000
_cell.length_b   1.000
_cell.length_c   1.000
_cell.angle_alpha   90.00
_cell.angle_beta   90.00
_cell.angle_gamma   90.00
#
_symmetry.space_group_name_H-M   'P 1'
#
loop_
_entity.id
_entity.type
_entity.pdbx_description
1 polymer ?
#
loop_
_entity_poly.entity_id
_entity_poly.type
_entity_poly.pdbx_seq_one_letter_code
_entity_poly.pdbx_strand_id
1 'polypeptide(L)'
;MKALSWVSIVVFSLGAATSSFAEVSDEIRQSWQADYARIQMEITQHKADPLSQSGLKSSLPMMDRHACILHSDRDVLDVQLRRLQALCHTLKTMPGLADFREAQDELDRLKLKSASIGLATAVAVANRQSLFMESRALSRRIALLNPLLDFDEIVFNTFEHQIKKNNIMNHDQDVGYSARPGGGIGVIKGFKTNHPTGRNLMEGVNIQNGPYQGLDISTAMGSFNSFDLSFDGKRIVFAWSRRGENPWDTWTPF
;
A
#
# COMPACT_ATOMS: atom_id res chain seq x y z
N MET A 1 -23.49 -52.31 42.78
CA MET A 1 -22.11 -51.99 42.36
C MET A 1 -22.08 -52.00 40.83
N LYS A 2 -22.06 -50.83 40.19
CA LYS A 2 -21.95 -50.68 38.73
C LYS A 2 -20.67 -49.90 38.45
N ALA A 3 -19.74 -50.52 37.73
CA ALA A 3 -18.51 -49.90 37.27
C ALA A 3 -18.84 -48.95 36.10
N LEU A 4 -18.48 -47.67 36.22
CA LEU A 4 -18.48 -46.73 35.10
C LEU A 4 -17.12 -46.77 34.42
N SER A 5 -17.14 -47.12 33.14
CA SER A 5 -16.04 -47.02 32.19
C SER A 5 -15.80 -45.55 31.83
N TRP A 6 -14.58 -45.05 32.05
CA TRP A 6 -14.14 -43.75 31.57
C TRP A 6 -13.60 -43.90 30.15
N VAL A 7 -14.21 -43.20 29.19
CA VAL A 7 -13.65 -43.01 27.85
C VAL A 7 -12.94 -41.66 27.85
N SER A 8 -11.60 -41.67 27.83
CA SER A 8 -10.80 -40.47 27.60
C SER A 8 -10.76 -40.18 26.10
N ILE A 9 -11.46 -39.13 25.67
CA ILE A 9 -11.29 -38.56 24.34
C ILE A 9 -10.06 -37.65 24.40
N VAL A 10 -8.95 -38.12 23.83
CA VAL A 10 -7.77 -37.29 23.57
C VAL A 10 -8.06 -36.46 22.32
N VAL A 11 -8.37 -35.18 22.51
CA VAL A 11 -8.46 -34.22 21.40
C VAL A 11 -7.03 -33.80 21.06
N PHE A 12 -6.50 -34.31 19.95
CA PHE A 12 -5.31 -33.74 19.32
C PHE A 12 -5.68 -32.36 18.78
N SER A 13 -5.25 -31.32 19.49
CA SER A 13 -5.22 -29.97 18.96
C SER A 13 -4.12 -29.93 17.90
N LEU A 14 -4.46 -30.14 16.62
CA LEU A 14 -3.60 -29.66 15.55
C LEU A 14 -3.46 -28.15 15.74
N GLY A 15 -2.23 -27.68 15.94
CA GLY A 15 -1.92 -26.26 16.04
C GLY A 15 -2.54 -25.54 14.85
N ALA A 16 -3.59 -24.79 15.10
CA ALA A 16 -4.06 -23.80 14.16
C ALA A 16 -2.93 -22.78 14.05
N ALA A 17 -2.20 -22.80 12.94
CA ALA A 17 -1.55 -21.60 12.46
C ALA A 17 -2.66 -20.56 12.40
N THR A 18 -2.70 -19.66 13.39
CA THR A 18 -3.63 -18.54 13.41
C THR A 18 -3.38 -17.79 12.11
N SER A 19 -4.33 -17.89 11.19
CA SER A 19 -4.25 -17.20 9.91
C SER A 19 -4.07 -15.72 10.22
N SER A 20 -2.89 -15.16 9.91
CA SER A 20 -2.55 -13.76 10.20
C SER A 20 -3.52 -12.77 9.53
N PHE A 21 -4.35 -13.26 8.60
CA PHE A 21 -5.46 -12.51 8.01
C PHE A 21 -6.55 -12.12 9.03
N ALA A 22 -6.77 -12.92 10.08
CA ALA A 22 -7.79 -12.66 11.09
C ALA A 22 -7.51 -11.37 11.88
N GLU A 23 -6.25 -10.96 11.99
CA GLU A 23 -5.79 -9.81 12.79
C GLU A 23 -5.72 -8.49 12.00
N VAL A 24 -6.08 -8.51 10.71
CA VAL A 24 -6.02 -7.32 9.83
C VAL A 24 -7.24 -6.43 10.03
N SER A 25 -7.04 -5.11 10.16
CA SER A 25 -8.15 -4.15 10.32
C SER A 25 -9.08 -4.12 9.09
N ASP A 26 -10.31 -3.67 9.28
CA ASP A 26 -11.31 -3.61 8.20
C ASP A 26 -10.93 -2.62 7.10
N GLU A 27 -10.26 -1.52 7.42
CA GLU A 27 -9.76 -0.56 6.44
C GLU A 27 -8.71 -1.19 5.52
N ILE A 28 -7.80 -1.99 6.08
CA ILE A 28 -6.80 -2.71 5.29
C ILE A 28 -7.50 -3.77 4.41
N ARG A 29 -8.50 -4.48 4.94
CA ARG A 29 -9.28 -5.44 4.14
C ARG A 29 -10.01 -4.75 2.97
N GLN A 30 -10.63 -3.61 3.22
CA GLN A 30 -11.29 -2.81 2.17
C GLN A 30 -10.29 -2.33 1.12
N SER A 31 -9.10 -1.87 1.54
CA SER A 31 -8.01 -1.51 0.63
C SER A 31 -7.61 -2.69 -0.27
N TRP A 32 -7.45 -3.89 0.30
CA TRP A 32 -7.11 -5.08 -0.48
C TRP A 32 -8.24 -5.54 -1.42
N GLN A 33 -9.50 -5.35 -1.03
CA GLN A 33 -10.66 -5.58 -1.92
C GLN A 33 -10.67 -4.61 -3.09
N ALA A 34 -10.37 -3.33 -2.85
CA ALA A 34 -10.23 -2.33 -3.91
C ALA A 34 -9.08 -2.67 -4.86
N ASP A 35 -7.93 -3.10 -4.33
CA ASP A 35 -6.80 -3.61 -5.13
C ASP A 35 -7.22 -4.81 -5.99
N TYR A 36 -7.97 -5.75 -5.41
CA TYR A 36 -8.47 -6.92 -6.16
C TYR A 36 -9.32 -6.48 -7.36
N ALA A 37 -10.29 -5.59 -7.13
CA ALA A 37 -11.17 -5.08 -8.18
C ALA A 37 -10.39 -4.32 -9.27
N ARG A 38 -9.42 -3.49 -8.87
CA ARG A 38 -8.55 -2.76 -9.80
C ARG A 38 -7.72 -3.70 -10.68
N ILE A 39 -7.03 -4.67 -10.08
CA ILE A 39 -6.21 -5.64 -10.83
C ILE A 39 -7.09 -6.49 -11.74
N GLN A 40 -8.28 -6.89 -11.29
CA GLN A 40 -9.25 -7.62 -12.13
C GLN A 40 -9.64 -6.80 -13.38
N MET A 41 -9.89 -5.51 -13.22
CA MET A 41 -10.16 -4.60 -14.33
C MET A 41 -8.95 -4.49 -15.27
N GLU A 42 -7.74 -4.33 -14.73
CA GLU A 42 -6.49 -4.26 -15.52
C GLU A 42 -6.27 -5.54 -16.34
N ILE A 43 -6.53 -6.72 -15.76
CA ILE A 43 -6.47 -8.01 -16.47
C ILE A 43 -7.48 -8.04 -17.62
N THR A 44 -8.72 -7.64 -17.38
CA THR A 44 -9.76 -7.61 -18.41
C THR A 44 -9.37 -6.69 -19.57
N GLN A 45 -8.88 -5.48 -19.25
CA GLN A 45 -8.40 -4.53 -20.25
C GLN A 45 -7.19 -5.06 -21.01
N HIS A 46 -6.22 -5.67 -20.32
CA HIS A 46 -5.04 -6.26 -20.94
C HIS A 46 -5.41 -7.39 -21.91
N LYS A 47 -6.36 -8.26 -21.53
CA LYS A 47 -6.83 -9.35 -22.39
C LYS A 47 -7.65 -8.85 -23.58
N ALA A 48 -8.35 -7.72 -23.45
CA ALA A 48 -9.13 -7.12 -24.54
C ALA A 48 -8.27 -6.30 -25.53
N ASP A 49 -7.06 -5.91 -25.17
CA ASP A 49 -6.19 -5.04 -25.97
C ASP A 49 -5.42 -5.82 -27.07
N PRO A 50 -5.67 -5.56 -28.37
CA PRO A 50 -4.99 -6.25 -29.47
C PRO A 50 -3.46 -6.08 -29.47
N LEU A 51 -2.93 -4.96 -28.93
CA LEU A 51 -1.49 -4.73 -28.83
C LEU A 51 -0.84 -5.55 -27.71
N SER A 52 -1.62 -5.87 -26.67
CA SER A 52 -1.20 -6.79 -25.61
C SER A 52 -1.17 -8.23 -26.14
N GLN A 53 -2.17 -8.61 -26.94
CA GLN A 53 -2.27 -9.94 -27.58
C GLN A 53 -1.20 -10.18 -28.64
N SER A 54 -0.74 -9.15 -29.35
CA SER A 54 0.30 -9.25 -30.37
C SER A 54 1.73 -9.33 -29.80
N GLY A 55 1.89 -9.22 -28.47
CA GLY A 55 3.19 -9.18 -27.80
C GLY A 55 3.95 -7.86 -27.94
N LEU A 56 3.49 -6.94 -28.80
CA LEU A 56 4.13 -5.64 -29.06
C LEU A 56 4.10 -4.68 -27.85
N LYS A 57 3.14 -4.85 -26.94
CA LYS A 57 3.10 -4.07 -25.69
C LYS A 57 4.09 -4.58 -24.63
N SER A 58 4.45 -5.86 -24.69
CA SER A 58 5.41 -6.48 -23.77
C SER A 58 6.88 -6.08 -24.06
N SER A 59 7.14 -5.48 -25.22
CA SER A 59 8.45 -4.94 -25.62
C SER A 59 8.68 -3.49 -25.21
N LEU A 60 7.76 -2.85 -24.48
CA LEU A 60 8.05 -1.56 -23.84
C LEU A 60 9.08 -1.77 -22.71
N PRO A 61 10.06 -0.87 -22.53
CA PRO A 61 11.15 -1.06 -21.58
C PRO A 61 10.67 -0.86 -20.14
N MET A 62 9.91 -1.83 -19.61
CA MET A 62 9.63 -1.91 -18.18
C MET A 62 10.83 -2.53 -17.47
N MET A 63 11.42 -1.77 -16.54
CA MET A 63 12.58 -2.20 -15.77
C MET A 63 12.29 -3.47 -14.94
N ASP A 64 11.08 -3.59 -14.39
CA ASP A 64 10.61 -4.80 -13.71
C ASP A 64 9.39 -5.38 -14.42
N ARG A 65 9.58 -6.53 -15.08
CA ARG A 65 8.49 -7.31 -15.71
C ARG A 65 7.40 -7.71 -14.73
N HIS A 66 7.70 -7.83 -13.43
CA HIS A 66 6.73 -8.25 -12.44
C HIS A 66 5.69 -7.16 -12.13
N ALA A 67 5.99 -5.90 -12.46
CA ALA A 67 5.05 -4.78 -12.39
C ALA A 67 3.91 -4.92 -13.43
N CYS A 68 4.11 -5.63 -14.54
CA CYS A 68 3.09 -5.83 -15.55
C CYS A 68 2.06 -6.91 -15.18
N ILE A 69 0.90 -6.84 -15.84
CA ILE A 69 0.03 -8.02 -16.05
C ILE A 69 0.66 -8.84 -17.17
N LEU A 70 0.83 -10.14 -16.93
CA LEU A 70 1.41 -11.06 -17.91
C LEU A 70 0.32 -11.92 -18.53
N HIS A 71 0.59 -12.39 -19.75
CA HIS A 71 -0.30 -13.30 -20.47
C HIS A 71 -0.57 -14.62 -19.72
N SER A 72 0.38 -15.05 -18.89
CA SER A 72 0.27 -16.24 -18.04
C SER A 72 -0.64 -16.05 -16.83
N ASP A 73 -0.98 -14.81 -16.46
CA ASP A 73 -1.81 -14.54 -15.29
C ASP A 73 -3.28 -14.86 -15.61
N ARG A 74 -3.81 -15.92 -14.99
CA ARG A 74 -5.20 -16.33 -15.25
C ARG A 74 -6.17 -15.38 -14.57
N ASP A 75 -5.84 -14.93 -13.37
CA ASP A 75 -6.62 -14.03 -12.53
C ASP A 75 -5.74 -13.18 -11.59
N VAL A 76 -6.39 -12.44 -10.68
CA VAL A 76 -5.74 -11.54 -9.72
C VAL A 76 -4.79 -12.29 -8.76
N LEU A 77 -5.15 -13.50 -8.33
CA LEU A 77 -4.32 -14.29 -7.42
C LEU A 77 -3.00 -14.69 -8.08
N ASP A 78 -3.01 -15.08 -9.36
CA ASP A 78 -1.79 -15.44 -10.08
C ASP A 78 -0.82 -14.24 -10.16
N VAL A 79 -1.33 -13.03 -10.46
CA VAL A 79 -0.53 -11.79 -10.44
C VAL A 79 0.12 -11.58 -9.08
N GLN A 80 -0.67 -11.67 -8.01
CA GLN A 80 -0.20 -11.42 -6.64
C GLN A 80 0.85 -12.45 -6.19
N LEU A 81 0.64 -13.75 -6.44
CA LEU A 81 1.59 -14.79 -6.08
C LEU A 81 2.90 -14.68 -6.87
N ARG A 82 2.82 -14.33 -8.16
CA ARG A 82 4.01 -14.09 -8.99
C ARG A 82 4.83 -12.89 -8.50
N ARG A 83 4.17 -11.78 -8.16
CA ARG A 83 4.82 -10.59 -7.59
C ARG A 83 5.42 -10.89 -6.21
N LEU A 84 4.70 -11.62 -5.37
CA LEU A 84 5.19 -12.03 -4.06
C LEU A 84 6.42 -12.95 -4.17
N GLN A 85 6.43 -13.88 -5.12
CA GLN A 85 7.60 -14.71 -5.38
C GLN A 85 8.80 -13.89 -5.84
N ALA A 86 8.59 -12.88 -6.70
CA ALA A 86 9.66 -11.98 -7.12
C ALA A 86 10.23 -11.18 -5.94
N LEU A 87 9.35 -10.64 -5.06
CA LEU A 87 9.78 -9.99 -3.82
C LEU A 87 10.64 -10.92 -2.95
N CYS A 88 10.20 -12.16 -2.74
CA CYS A 88 10.97 -13.15 -1.98
C CYS A 88 12.34 -13.40 -2.60
N HIS A 89 12.41 -13.54 -3.92
CA HIS A 89 13.67 -13.76 -4.63
C HIS A 89 14.64 -12.58 -4.42
N THR A 90 14.16 -11.34 -4.57
CA THR A 90 14.95 -10.14 -4.34
C THR A 90 15.45 -10.07 -2.90
N LEU A 91 14.57 -10.30 -1.91
CA LEU A 91 14.95 -10.24 -0.50
C LEU A 91 16.05 -11.26 -0.15
N LYS A 92 16.01 -12.49 -0.68
CA LYS A 92 17.05 -13.52 -0.44
C LYS A 92 18.46 -13.06 -0.80
N THR A 93 18.58 -12.12 -1.73
CA THR A 93 19.88 -11.60 -2.18
C THR A 93 20.39 -10.45 -1.32
N MET A 94 19.56 -9.91 -0.42
CA MET A 94 19.92 -8.76 0.40
C MET A 94 20.72 -9.17 1.65
N PRO A 95 21.84 -8.51 1.94
CA PRO A 95 22.55 -8.72 3.19
C PRO A 95 21.70 -8.24 4.37
N GLY A 96 21.80 -8.92 5.52
CA GLY A 96 21.10 -8.54 6.75
C GLY A 96 19.61 -8.93 6.80
N LEU A 97 19.11 -9.70 5.83
CA LEU A 97 17.75 -10.22 5.86
C LEU A 97 17.56 -11.18 7.05
N ALA A 98 16.47 -10.98 7.79
CA ALA A 98 16.04 -11.91 8.84
C ALA A 98 15.60 -13.26 8.24
N ASP A 99 15.65 -14.32 9.05
CA ASP A 99 15.12 -15.63 8.64
C ASP A 99 13.62 -15.53 8.32
N PHE A 100 13.22 -16.04 7.16
CA PHE A 100 11.86 -15.99 6.67
C PHE A 100 11.43 -17.33 6.02
N ARG A 101 12.09 -18.44 6.38
CA ARG A 101 11.76 -19.79 5.88
C ARG A 101 10.28 -20.14 6.04
N GLU A 102 9.69 -19.84 7.19
CA GLU A 102 8.25 -20.08 7.42
C GLU A 102 7.37 -19.32 6.42
N ALA A 103 7.70 -18.07 6.12
CA ALA A 103 6.96 -17.26 5.16
C ALA A 103 7.14 -17.78 3.71
N GLN A 104 8.31 -18.36 3.40
CA GLN A 104 8.56 -19.04 2.14
C GLN A 104 7.71 -20.32 2.01
N ASP A 105 7.64 -21.15 3.06
CA ASP A 105 6.81 -22.35 3.09
C ASP A 105 5.32 -21.99 2.93
N GLU A 106 4.88 -20.90 3.55
CA GLU A 106 3.52 -20.38 3.41
C GLU A 106 3.22 -19.94 1.97
N LEU A 107 4.16 -19.27 1.30
CA LEU A 107 4.03 -18.92 -0.11
C LEU A 107 3.90 -20.17 -1.00
N ASP A 108 4.74 -21.18 -0.75
CA ASP A 108 4.72 -22.42 -1.53
C ASP A 108 3.40 -23.18 -1.32
N ARG A 109 2.87 -23.21 -0.10
CA ARG A 109 1.51 -23.70 0.20
C ARG A 109 0.43 -22.96 -0.59
N LEU A 110 0.47 -21.62 -0.61
CA LEU A 110 -0.52 -20.81 -1.32
C LEU A 110 -0.47 -21.06 -2.83
N LYS A 111 0.73 -21.20 -3.40
CA LYS A 111 0.92 -21.54 -4.82
C LYS A 111 0.36 -22.92 -5.15
N LEU A 112 0.63 -23.93 -4.33
CA LEU A 112 0.09 -25.29 -4.52
C LEU A 112 -1.44 -25.29 -4.45
N LYS A 113 -2.04 -24.63 -3.44
CA LYS A 113 -3.50 -24.49 -3.35
C LYS A 113 -4.07 -23.76 -4.55
N SER A 114 -3.47 -22.65 -4.98
CA SER A 114 -3.90 -21.91 -6.17
C SER A 114 -3.86 -22.78 -7.43
N ALA A 115 -2.84 -23.61 -7.62
CA ALA A 115 -2.76 -24.50 -8.77
C ALA A 115 -3.89 -25.55 -8.79
N SER A 116 -4.36 -26.00 -7.62
CA SER A 116 -5.45 -26.99 -7.49
C SER A 116 -6.85 -26.42 -7.69
N ILE A 117 -7.03 -25.10 -7.66
CA ILE A 117 -8.35 -24.45 -7.77
C ILE A 117 -8.46 -23.78 -9.15
N GLY A 118 -9.41 -24.27 -9.95
CA GLY A 118 -9.74 -23.70 -11.26
C GLY A 118 -10.51 -22.38 -11.19
N LEU A 119 -11.04 -21.95 -12.33
CA LEU A 119 -11.79 -20.70 -12.48
C LEU A 119 -13.23 -20.90 -13.01
N ALA A 120 -13.66 -22.16 -13.15
CA ALA A 120 -14.89 -22.51 -13.86
C ALA A 120 -16.18 -22.22 -13.06
N THR A 121 -16.11 -22.10 -11.73
CA THR A 121 -17.29 -21.96 -10.88
C THR A 121 -17.18 -20.75 -9.97
N ALA A 122 -18.32 -20.16 -9.59
CA ALA A 122 -18.36 -19.05 -8.65
C ALA A 122 -17.71 -19.40 -7.30
N VAL A 123 -17.87 -20.65 -6.84
CA VAL A 123 -17.22 -21.17 -5.63
C VAL A 123 -15.70 -21.19 -5.78
N ALA A 124 -15.19 -21.64 -6.94
CA ALA A 124 -13.75 -21.65 -7.19
C ALA A 124 -13.17 -20.23 -7.24
N VAL A 125 -13.88 -19.28 -7.87
CA VAL A 125 -13.51 -17.86 -7.89
C VAL A 125 -13.48 -17.28 -6.47
N ALA A 126 -14.51 -17.54 -5.66
CA ALA A 126 -14.56 -17.07 -4.27
C ALA A 126 -13.40 -17.64 -3.43
N ASN A 127 -13.08 -18.92 -3.60
CA ASN A 127 -11.94 -19.55 -2.92
C ASN A 127 -10.61 -18.90 -3.32
N ARG A 128 -10.42 -18.57 -4.61
CA ARG A 128 -9.22 -17.87 -5.09
C ARG A 128 -9.15 -16.44 -4.58
N GLN A 129 -10.27 -15.75 -4.45
CA GLN A 129 -10.33 -14.43 -3.79
C GLN A 129 -9.93 -14.51 -2.31
N SER A 130 -10.34 -15.57 -1.57
CA SER A 130 -9.88 -15.79 -0.20
C SER A 130 -8.36 -16.01 -0.14
N LEU A 131 -7.81 -16.83 -1.03
CA LEU A 131 -6.37 -17.05 -1.13
C LEU A 131 -5.61 -15.75 -1.50
N PHE A 132 -6.23 -14.86 -2.28
CA PHE A 132 -5.65 -13.55 -2.56
C PHE A 132 -5.50 -12.76 -1.27
N MET A 133 -6.53 -12.73 -0.42
CA MET A 133 -6.46 -12.02 0.87
C MET A 133 -5.38 -12.59 1.79
N GLU A 134 -5.26 -13.92 1.89
CA GLU A 134 -4.15 -14.59 2.60
C GLU A 134 -2.79 -14.13 2.03
N SER A 135 -2.65 -14.12 0.70
CA SER A 135 -1.41 -13.71 0.04
C SER A 135 -1.06 -12.23 0.23
N ARG A 136 -2.05 -11.34 0.44
CA ARG A 136 -1.81 -9.93 0.76
C ARG A 136 -1.26 -9.76 2.17
N ALA A 137 -1.82 -10.51 3.13
CA ALA A 137 -1.29 -10.54 4.49
C ALA A 137 0.16 -11.05 4.53
N LEU A 138 0.44 -12.15 3.82
CA LEU A 138 1.81 -12.67 3.68
C LEU A 138 2.74 -11.66 2.99
N SER A 139 2.27 -11.01 1.91
CA SER A 139 3.04 -10.00 1.20
C SER A 139 3.42 -8.81 2.09
N ARG A 140 2.51 -8.36 2.97
CA ARG A 140 2.81 -7.29 3.93
C ARG A 140 3.90 -7.74 4.91
N ARG A 141 3.77 -8.94 5.49
CA ARG A 141 4.77 -9.51 6.41
C ARG A 141 6.15 -9.57 5.77
N ILE A 142 6.24 -10.15 4.57
CA ILE A 142 7.51 -10.32 3.84
C ILE A 142 8.10 -8.96 3.44
N ALA A 143 7.30 -8.03 2.93
CA ALA A 143 7.80 -6.70 2.55
C ALA A 143 8.42 -5.93 3.72
N LEU A 144 7.88 -6.08 4.93
CA LEU A 144 8.38 -5.43 6.14
C LEU A 144 9.66 -6.06 6.70
N LEU A 145 10.08 -7.24 6.19
CA LEU A 145 11.39 -7.83 6.50
C LEU A 145 12.53 -7.22 5.69
N ASN A 146 12.24 -6.32 4.75
CA ASN A 146 13.27 -5.68 3.93
C ASN A 146 14.30 -4.93 4.82
N PRO A 147 15.59 -5.30 4.76
CA PRO A 147 16.62 -4.69 5.61
C PRO A 147 16.85 -3.21 5.32
N LEU A 148 16.43 -2.69 4.17
CA LEU A 148 16.49 -1.26 3.83
C LEU A 148 15.41 -0.43 4.53
N LEU A 149 14.44 -1.07 5.18
CA LEU A 149 13.44 -0.39 6.01
C LEU A 149 13.98 -0.22 7.43
N ASP A 150 15.21 0.25 7.62
CA ASP A 150 15.89 0.38 8.91
C ASP A 150 15.52 1.64 9.70
N PHE A 151 14.45 2.33 9.28
CA PHE A 151 13.89 3.52 9.92
C PHE A 151 12.60 3.22 10.69
N ASP A 152 12.26 4.10 11.62
CA ASP A 152 11.07 3.99 12.49
C ASP A 152 9.88 4.85 12.04
N GLU A 153 10.16 5.86 11.23
CA GLU A 153 9.25 6.94 10.89
C GLU A 153 9.24 7.20 9.38
N ILE A 154 8.05 7.44 8.81
CA ILE A 154 7.85 7.80 7.41
C ILE A 154 7.27 9.20 7.37
N VAL A 155 8.00 10.12 6.73
CA VAL A 155 7.48 11.45 6.38
C VAL A 155 6.68 11.35 5.09
N PHE A 156 5.52 12.00 5.03
CA PHE A 156 4.66 12.02 3.85
C PHE A 156 3.94 13.36 3.72
N ASN A 157 3.54 13.70 2.50
CA ASN A 157 2.69 14.86 2.27
C ASN A 157 1.22 14.46 2.32
N THR A 158 0.41 15.28 2.97
CA THR A 158 -1.04 15.15 3.00
C THR A 158 -1.66 16.32 2.28
N PHE A 159 -2.68 16.03 1.49
CA PHE A 159 -3.38 17.01 0.68
C PHE A 159 -4.84 17.03 1.10
N GLU A 160 -5.37 18.22 1.32
CA GLU A 160 -6.82 18.41 1.39
C GLU A 160 -7.36 18.46 -0.05
N HIS A 161 -7.72 17.30 -0.58
CA HIS A 161 -8.31 17.21 -1.92
C HIS A 161 -9.81 17.45 -1.87
N GLN A 162 -10.33 18.11 -2.91
CA GLN A 162 -11.77 18.11 -3.20
C GLN A 162 -12.23 16.77 -3.78
N ILE A 163 -12.01 15.67 -3.02
CA ILE A 163 -12.40 14.30 -3.37
C ILE A 163 -13.88 14.26 -3.80
N LYS A 164 -14.73 15.06 -3.14
CA LYS A 164 -16.16 15.16 -3.45
C LYS A 164 -16.51 15.64 -4.87
N LYS A 165 -15.58 16.29 -5.59
CA LYS A 165 -15.84 16.86 -6.93
C LYS A 165 -15.21 16.08 -8.08
N ASN A 166 -14.55 14.95 -7.80
CA ASN A 166 -13.84 14.16 -8.81
C ASN A 166 -12.81 14.96 -9.64
N ASN A 167 -12.40 16.14 -9.13
CA ASN A 167 -11.45 17.01 -9.81
C ASN A 167 -10.05 16.68 -9.27
N ILE A 168 -9.47 15.61 -9.81
CA ILE A 168 -8.10 15.13 -9.51
C ILE A 168 -7.09 15.99 -10.29
N MET A 169 -7.27 17.31 -10.28
CA MET A 169 -6.27 18.21 -10.82
C MET A 169 -5.34 18.56 -9.66
N ASN A 170 -4.28 17.76 -9.53
CA ASN A 170 -3.14 18.04 -8.65
C ASN A 170 -2.37 19.23 -9.22
N HIS A 171 -2.97 20.42 -9.27
CA HIS A 171 -2.28 21.67 -9.59
C HIS A 171 -2.45 22.69 -8.46
N ASP A 172 -3.39 22.47 -7.54
CA ASP A 172 -3.62 23.36 -6.40
C ASP A 172 -2.38 23.51 -5.51
N GLN A 173 -1.49 22.52 -5.51
CA GLN A 173 -0.21 22.58 -4.79
C GLN A 173 0.88 23.37 -5.51
N ASP A 174 0.71 23.67 -6.81
CA ASP A 174 1.65 24.47 -7.60
C ASP A 174 1.19 25.93 -7.70
N VAL A 175 -0.12 26.16 -7.77
CA VAL A 175 -0.68 27.51 -7.96
C VAL A 175 -1.43 28.05 -6.73
N GLY A 176 -1.69 27.25 -5.69
CA GLY A 176 -2.40 27.69 -4.48
C GLY A 176 -3.87 28.09 -4.67
N TYR A 177 -4.36 28.27 -5.90
CA TYR A 177 -5.67 28.85 -6.21
C TYR A 177 -6.86 28.11 -5.57
N SER A 178 -6.93 26.78 -5.73
CA SER A 178 -8.02 25.99 -5.13
C SER A 178 -7.61 25.33 -3.82
N ALA A 179 -6.49 25.76 -3.24
CA ALA A 179 -6.01 25.27 -1.96
C ALA A 179 -7.07 25.43 -0.87
N ARG A 180 -7.19 24.41 -0.03
CA ARG A 180 -8.10 24.38 1.11
C ARG A 180 -7.28 24.30 2.39
N PRO A 181 -7.74 24.91 3.50
CA PRO A 181 -7.15 24.63 4.81
C PRO A 181 -7.09 23.13 5.07
N GLY A 182 -5.99 22.67 5.65
CA GLY A 182 -5.72 21.26 5.88
C GLY A 182 -4.57 20.72 5.03
N GLY A 183 -4.36 19.41 5.11
CA GLY A 183 -3.13 18.79 4.64
C GLY A 183 -1.92 19.13 5.51
N GLY A 184 -0.72 19.04 4.94
CA GLY A 184 0.53 19.27 5.65
C GLY A 184 1.53 18.14 5.52
N ILE A 185 2.64 18.30 6.23
CA ILE A 185 3.67 17.28 6.32
C ILE A 185 3.36 16.37 7.50
N GLY A 186 3.01 15.11 7.21
CA GLY A 186 2.71 14.09 8.21
C GLY A 186 3.91 13.21 8.51
N VAL A 187 3.90 12.60 9.70
CA VAL A 187 4.80 11.50 10.08
C VAL A 187 3.99 10.32 10.56
N ILE A 188 4.25 9.13 10.00
CA ILE A 188 3.77 7.84 10.52
C ILE A 188 4.90 7.17 11.27
N LYS A 189 4.63 6.73 12.50
CA LYS A 189 5.51 5.92 13.33
C LYS A 189 4.95 4.52 13.51
N GLY A 190 5.84 3.54 13.65
CA GLY A 190 5.44 2.16 13.96
C GLY A 190 4.72 1.48 12.79
N PHE A 191 5.02 1.88 11.54
CA PHE A 191 4.40 1.38 10.32
C PHE A 191 4.58 -0.14 10.10
N LYS A 192 5.60 -0.73 10.75
CA LYS A 192 5.87 -2.18 10.77
C LYS A 192 4.94 -2.95 11.72
N THR A 193 4.21 -2.27 12.59
CA THR A 193 3.28 -2.87 13.56
C THR A 193 1.85 -2.91 13.02
N ASN A 194 0.94 -3.50 13.79
CA ASN A 194 -0.50 -3.43 13.53
C ASN A 194 -1.17 -2.16 14.09
N HIS A 195 -0.41 -1.28 14.75
CA HIS A 195 -0.91 -0.05 15.36
C HIS A 195 -0.06 1.16 14.98
N PRO A 196 0.01 1.52 13.68
CA PRO A 196 0.74 2.72 13.27
C PRO A 196 0.06 3.97 13.85
N THR A 197 0.88 4.95 14.26
CA THR A 197 0.40 6.25 14.74
C THR A 197 0.87 7.35 13.81
N GLY A 198 -0.02 8.29 13.49
CA GLY A 198 0.30 9.45 12.65
C GLY A 198 0.21 10.76 13.43
N ARG A 199 1.00 11.76 13.03
CA ARG A 199 0.81 13.15 13.45
C ARG A 199 1.11 14.12 12.31
N ASN A 200 0.44 15.27 12.30
CA ASN A 200 0.76 16.37 11.40
C ASN A 200 1.86 17.22 12.04
N LEU A 201 2.99 17.42 11.35
CA LEU A 201 4.09 18.23 11.83
C LEU A 201 3.78 19.73 11.82
N MET A 202 2.78 20.14 11.06
CA MET A 202 2.39 21.54 10.89
C MET A 202 1.41 22.02 11.96
N GLU A 203 0.81 21.11 12.72
CA GLU A 203 -0.18 21.43 13.74
C GLU A 203 0.42 22.36 14.82
N GLY A 204 -0.19 23.54 14.97
CA GLY A 204 0.27 24.57 15.92
C GLY A 204 1.56 25.29 15.52
N VAL A 205 2.03 25.15 14.27
CA VAL A 205 3.23 25.83 13.78
C VAL A 205 2.86 27.17 13.15
N ASN A 206 3.39 28.26 13.73
CA ASN A 206 3.25 29.60 13.17
C ASN A 206 4.39 29.94 12.20
N ILE A 207 4.06 30.60 11.09
CA ILE A 207 5.05 31.13 10.15
C ILE A 207 5.90 32.20 10.84
N GLN A 208 7.22 32.04 10.80
CA GLN A 208 8.12 32.90 11.57
C GLN A 208 8.59 34.14 10.79
N ASN A 209 8.59 34.09 9.45
CA ASN A 209 9.15 35.15 8.60
C ASN A 209 8.31 35.37 7.33
N GLY A 210 8.48 36.53 6.69
CA GLY A 210 7.84 36.87 5.42
C GLY A 210 6.43 37.45 5.58
N PRO A 211 5.68 37.61 4.47
CA PRO A 211 4.41 38.34 4.45
C PRO A 211 3.28 37.70 5.26
N TYR A 212 3.45 36.43 5.67
CA TYR A 212 2.45 35.66 6.42
C TYR A 212 2.89 35.36 7.85
N GLN A 213 3.88 36.10 8.38
CA GLN A 213 4.37 35.92 9.75
C GLN A 213 3.23 35.93 10.78
N GLY A 214 3.27 35.00 11.73
CA GLY A 214 2.29 34.83 12.81
C GLY A 214 1.08 33.97 12.45
N LEU A 215 0.89 33.62 11.17
CA LEU A 215 -0.19 32.73 10.75
C LEU A 215 0.11 31.28 11.11
N ASP A 216 -0.86 30.56 11.68
CA ASP A 216 -0.81 29.11 11.84
C ASP A 216 -0.89 28.43 10.47
N ILE A 217 0.18 27.76 10.08
CA ILE A 217 0.34 27.19 8.74
C ILE A 217 -0.60 25.99 8.51
N SER A 218 -1.05 25.31 9.56
CA SER A 218 -1.95 24.14 9.46
C SER A 218 -3.40 24.52 9.16
N THR A 219 -3.82 25.70 9.60
CA THR A 219 -5.19 26.20 9.44
C THR A 219 -5.31 27.30 8.38
N ALA A 220 -4.18 27.82 7.91
CA ALA A 220 -4.12 28.72 6.77
C ALA A 220 -4.72 28.07 5.51
N MET A 221 -5.42 28.85 4.66
CA MET A 221 -5.83 28.33 3.34
C MET A 221 -4.61 28.32 2.42
N GLY A 222 -3.89 27.21 2.40
CA GLY A 222 -2.74 27.01 1.56
C GLY A 222 -2.58 25.55 1.23
N SER A 223 -1.60 25.25 0.38
CA SER A 223 -1.30 23.89 -0.04
C SER A 223 0.18 23.60 0.20
N PHE A 224 0.43 22.40 0.71
CA PHE A 224 1.78 21.87 0.87
C PHE A 224 2.13 21.06 -0.36
N ASN A 225 3.31 21.31 -0.91
CA ASN A 225 3.86 20.54 -2.01
C ASN A 225 5.28 20.13 -1.68
N SER A 226 5.73 19.04 -2.33
CA SER A 226 7.14 18.65 -2.48
C SER A 226 8.02 18.96 -1.28
N PHE A 227 8.27 17.95 -0.45
CA PHE A 227 9.24 18.06 0.63
C PHE A 227 10.53 17.35 0.27
N ASP A 228 11.62 17.80 0.87
CA ASP A 228 12.89 17.09 0.91
C ASP A 228 13.38 17.03 2.36
N LEU A 229 14.15 15.98 2.65
CA LEU A 229 14.65 15.68 3.98
C LEU A 229 16.17 15.91 4.00
N SER A 230 16.68 16.60 5.02
CA SER A 230 18.12 16.69 5.21
C SER A 230 18.74 15.31 5.35
N PHE A 231 20.01 15.16 4.97
CA PHE A 231 20.73 13.88 5.01
C PHE A 231 20.67 13.19 6.39
N ASP A 232 20.63 13.96 7.48
CA ASP A 232 20.54 13.45 8.85
C ASP A 232 19.11 13.20 9.35
N GLY A 233 18.09 13.44 8.51
CA GLY A 233 16.68 13.24 8.85
C GLY A 233 16.09 14.26 9.81
N LYS A 234 16.79 15.35 10.14
CA LYS A 234 16.38 16.29 11.20
C LYS A 234 15.69 17.56 10.70
N ARG A 235 15.75 17.85 9.41
CA ARG A 235 15.17 19.05 8.82
C ARG A 235 14.37 18.68 7.58
N ILE A 236 13.22 19.32 7.45
CA ILE A 236 12.37 19.18 6.27
C ILE A 236 12.32 20.55 5.61
N VAL A 237 12.63 20.59 4.32
CA VAL A 237 12.30 21.73 3.47
C VAL A 237 11.06 21.34 2.68
N PHE A 238 10.12 22.26 2.53
CA PHE A 238 8.89 22.02 1.80
C PHE A 238 8.42 23.30 1.11
N ALA A 239 7.65 23.14 0.05
CA ALA A 239 6.96 24.24 -0.59
C ALA A 239 5.58 24.43 0.06
N TRP A 240 5.22 25.67 0.31
CA TRP A 240 3.87 26.04 0.75
C TRP A 240 3.41 27.28 0.01
N SER A 241 2.23 27.19 -0.59
CA SER A 241 1.63 28.28 -1.34
C SER A 241 0.34 28.72 -0.66
N ARG A 242 0.24 30.01 -0.34
CA ARG A 242 -1.00 30.61 0.15
C ARG A 242 -2.02 30.66 -0.99
N ARG A 243 -3.29 30.38 -0.68
CA ARG A 243 -4.39 30.69 -1.58
C ARG A 243 -4.50 32.21 -1.77
N GLY A 244 -4.30 32.67 -3.00
CA GLY A 244 -4.59 34.05 -3.39
C GLY A 244 -6.10 34.33 -3.46
N GLU A 245 -6.46 35.61 -3.44
CA GLU A 245 -7.85 36.05 -3.56
C GLU A 245 -8.38 35.84 -4.99
N ASN A 246 -7.52 36.03 -6.01
CA ASN A 246 -7.79 35.73 -7.41
C ASN A 246 -6.98 34.51 -7.89
N PRO A 247 -7.52 33.65 -8.78
CA PRO A 247 -6.78 32.57 -9.43
C PRO A 247 -5.47 32.96 -10.10
N TRP A 248 -5.34 34.21 -10.52
CA TRP A 248 -4.20 34.69 -11.30
C TRP A 248 -3.17 35.48 -10.48
N ASP A 249 -3.46 35.79 -9.21
CA ASP A 249 -2.56 36.58 -8.34
C ASP A 249 -1.40 35.75 -7.76
N THR A 250 -1.45 34.43 -7.89
CA THR A 250 -0.51 33.48 -7.27
C THR A 250 0.59 33.01 -8.22
N TRP A 251 0.59 33.47 -9.48
CA TRP A 251 1.74 33.33 -10.35
C TRP A 251 2.81 34.33 -9.90
N THR A 252 3.56 33.96 -8.88
CA THR A 252 4.78 34.66 -8.52
C THR A 252 5.91 33.99 -9.29
N PRO A 253 6.44 34.62 -10.36
CA PRO A 253 7.69 34.17 -10.93
C PRO A 253 8.75 34.37 -9.85
N PHE A 254 9.38 33.27 -9.43
CA PHE A 254 10.71 33.37 -8.82
C PHE A 254 11.71 33.81 -9.89
#